data_AF-A0A1M4Y200-F1
#
_entry.id   AF-A0A1M4Y200-F1
#
_cell.length_a   1.000
_cell.length_b   1.000
_cell.length_c   1.000
_cell.angle_alpha   90.00
_cell.angle_beta   90.00
_cell.angle_gamma   90.00
#
_symmetry.space_group_name_H-M   'P 1'
#
loop_
_entity.id
_entity.type
_entity.pdbx_description
1 polymer ?
#
loop_
_entity_poly.entity_id
_entity_poly.type
_entity_poly.pdbx_seq_one_letter_code
_entity_poly.pdbx_strand_id
1 'polypeptide(L)' 'MNKLLDKIINEEIDKIVVLYKDRLLRFGFELIENIANKFGVTIEIIDNTKKNR' A
#
# COMPACT_ATOMS: atom_id res chain seq x y z
N MET A 1 7.80 -0.07 16.52
CA MET A 1 7.53 0.89 15.42
C MET A 1 7.05 0.14 14.18
N ASN A 2 6.29 0.83 13.33
CA ASN A 2 5.67 0.27 12.13
C ASN A 2 6.75 0.03 11.06
N LYS A 3 7.32 -1.18 11.04
CA LYS A 3 8.42 -1.59 10.14
C LYS A 3 8.21 -1.23 8.67
N LEU A 4 6.96 -1.19 8.19
CA LEU A 4 6.64 -0.81 6.82
C LEU A 4 6.96 0.67 6.55
N LEU A 5 6.59 1.57 7.47
CA LEU A 5 6.86 3.00 7.33
C LEU A 5 8.36 3.30 7.40
N ASP A 6 9.07 2.65 8.32
CA ASP A 6 10.52 2.81 8.45
C ASP A 6 11.23 2.46 7.14
N LYS A 7 10.81 1.36 6.50
CA LYS A 7 11.35 0.94 5.20
C LYS A 7 11.00 1.88 4.04
N ILE A 8 9.81 2.50 4.06
CA ILE A 8 9.43 3.51 3.06
C ILE A 8 10.29 4.76 3.22
N ILE A 9 10.49 5.22 4.46
CA ILE A 9 11.27 6.42 4.76
C ILE A 9 12.76 6.23 4.44
N ASN A 10 13.28 5.03 4.65
CA ASN A 10 14.66 4.68 4.31
C ASN A 10 14.87 4.36 2.82
N GLU A 11 13.84 4.54 1.97
CA GLU A 11 13.89 4.23 0.53
C GLU A 11 14.29 2.77 0.23
N GLU A 12 13.96 1.85 1.15
CA GLU A 12 14.26 0.41 1.01
C GLU A 12 13.18 -0.36 0.24
N ILE A 13 12.14 0.33 -0.23
CA ILE A 13 10.98 -0.28 -0.90
C ILE A 13 10.64 0.55 -2.14
N ASP A 14 10.65 -0.09 -3.31
CA ASP A 14 10.18 0.51 -4.55
C ASP A 14 8.67 0.32 -4.79
N LYS A 15 8.13 -0.79 -4.28
CA LYS A 15 6.73 -1.18 -4.51
C LYS A 15 6.10 -1.89 -3.31
N ILE A 16 4.87 -1.52 -3.00
CA ILE A 16 3.99 -2.17 -2.01
C ILE A 16 2.87 -2.89 -2.76
N VAL A 17 2.67 -4.17 -2.45
CA VAL A 17 1.61 -4.99 -3.05
C VAL A 17 0.58 -5.33 -1.98
N VAL A 18 -0.68 -4.97 -2.23
CA VAL A 18 -1.80 -5.19 -1.30
C VAL A 18 -2.83 -6.12 -1.96
N LEU A 19 -3.21 -7.20 -1.27
CA LEU A 19 -4.13 -8.20 -1.83
C LEU A 19 -5.57 -7.67 -1.95
N TYR A 20 -6.05 -6.85 -1.01
CA TYR A 20 -7.39 -6.29 -1.07
C TYR A 20 -7.45 -4.88 -0.51
N LYS A 21 -8.16 -3.99 -1.21
CA LYS A 21 -8.52 -2.67 -0.67
C LYS A 21 -9.65 -2.86 0.32
N ASP A 22 -9.31 -3.16 1.57
CA ASP A 22 -10.32 -3.41 2.60
C ASP A 22 -11.17 -2.16 2.85
N ARG A 23 -12.48 -2.33 3.04
CA ARG A 23 -13.45 -1.20 3.07
C ARG A 23 -13.28 -0.30 4.30
N LEU A 24 -12.74 -0.84 5.40
CA LEU A 24 -12.40 -0.10 6.62
C LEU A 24 -11.06 0.65 6.52
N LEU A 25 -10.20 0.27 5.58
CA LEU A 25 -8.89 0.87 5.38
C LEU A 25 -8.92 2.11 4.49
N ARG A 26 -10.06 2.57 3.96
CA ARG A 26 -10.09 3.75 3.07
C ARG A 26 -9.36 4.96 3.65
N PHE A 27 -9.63 5.30 4.91
CA PHE A 27 -8.99 6.43 5.58
C PHE A 27 -7.51 6.21 5.89
N GLY A 28 -7.13 4.99 6.31
CA GLY A 28 -5.73 4.66 6.58
C GLY A 28 -4.89 4.46 5.31
N PHE A 29 -5.52 3.99 4.23
CA PHE A 29 -4.90 3.72 2.95
C PHE A 29 -4.54 5.02 2.24
N GLU A 30 -5.40 6.04 2.28
CA GLU A 30 -5.09 7.35 1.69
C GLU A 30 -3.86 8.00 2.34
N LEU A 31 -3.69 7.83 3.66
CA LEU A 31 -2.48 8.28 4.36
C LEU A 31 -1.23 7.52 3.89
N ILE A 32 -1.32 6.20 3.80
CA ILE A 32 -0.22 5.36 3.33
C ILE A 32 0.11 5.66 1.86
N GLU A 33 -0.89 5.89 1.02
CA GLU A 33 -0.75 6.27 -0.39
C GLU A 33 -0.07 7.63 -0.55
N ASN A 34 -0.45 8.62 0.25
CA ASN A 34 0.22 9.93 0.26
C ASN A 34 1.68 9.83 0.71
N ILE A 35 1.98 9.02 1.73
CA ILE A 35 3.36 8.81 2.18
C ILE A 35 4.14 8.07 1.08
N ALA A 36 3.63 6.95 0.58
CA ALA A 36 4.27 6.17 -0.47
C ALA A 36 4.58 7.02 -1.71
N ASN A 37 3.61 7.80 -2.20
CA ASN A 37 3.81 8.72 -3.33
C ASN A 37 4.89 9.76 -3.07
N LYS A 38 5.00 10.29 -1.84
CA LYS A 38 6.03 11.27 -1.48
C LYS A 38 7.45 10.68 -1.54
N PHE A 39 7.59 9.39 -1.27
CA PHE A 39 8.86 8.66 -1.33
C PHE A 39 9.02 7.87 -2.64
N GLY A 40 8.17 8.10 -3.66
CA GLY A 40 8.27 7.43 -4.95
C GLY A 40 7.88 5.94 -4.95
N VAL A 41 7.29 5.46 -3.87
CA VAL A 41 6.90 4.06 -3.71
C VAL A 41 5.56 3.80 -4.40
N THR A 42 5.52 2.82 -5.29
CA THR A 42 4.30 2.46 -6.02
C THR A 42 3.44 1.49 -5.20
N ILE A 43 2.14 1.75 -5.06
CA ILE A 43 1.21 0.80 -4.44
C ILE A 43 0.40 0.07 -5.52
N GLU A 44 0.47 -1.26 -5.53
CA GLU A 44 -0.27 -2.12 -6.45
C GLU A 44 -1.28 -2.98 -5.69
N ILE A 45 -2.53 -3.02 -6.15
CA ILE A 45 -3.60 -3.77 -5.49
C ILE A 45 -3.95 -4.99 -6.35
N ILE A 46 -3.65 -6.19 -5.84
CA ILE A 46 -3.91 -7.46 -6.54
C ILE A 46 -5.20 -8.07 -5.99
N ASP A 47 -6.34 -7.65 -6.53
CA ASP A 47 -7.62 -8.25 -6.21
C ASP A 47 -7.69 -9.69 -6.79
N ASN A 48 -7.44 -10.67 -5.93
CA ASN A 48 -7.51 -12.08 -6.29
C ASN A 48 -8.87 -12.71 -5.97
N THR A 49 -9.91 -11.90 -5.68
CA THR A 49 -11.27 -12.45 -5.71
C THR A 49 -11.55 -12.79 -7.16
N LYS A 50 -11.49 -14.10 -7.46
CA LYS A 50 -11.96 -14.62 -8.75
C LYS A 50 -13.31 -13.96 -9.01
N LYS A 51 -13.36 -13.13 -10.05
CA LYS A 51 -14.61 -12.69 -10.66
C LYS A 51 -15.27 -13.97 -11.18
N ASN A 52 -15.99 -14.68 -10.32
CA ASN A 52 -16.79 -15.83 -10.68
C ASN A 52 -17.82 -15.28 -11.68
N ARG A 53 -17.53 -15.49 -12.96
CA ARG A 53 -18.49 -15.30 -14.05
C ARG A 53 -19.63 -16.30 -13.89
#